data_AF-A0A6M2A490-F1
#
_entry.id   AF-A0A6M2A490-F1
#
_cell.length_a   1.000
_cell.length_b   1.000
_cell.length_c   1.000
_cell.angle_alpha   90.00
_cell.angle_beta   90.00
_cell.angle_gamma   90.00
#
_symmetry.space_group_name_H-M   'P 1'
#
loop_
_entity.id
_entity.type
_entity.pdbx_description
1 polymer ?
#
loop_
_entity_poly.entity_id
_entity_poly.type
_entity_poly.pdbx_seq_one_letter_code
_entity_poly.pdbx_strand_id
1 'polypeptide(L)' 'MRARLGAPKALTATAHKLARILYRMLAQGINYWEVGENYYEQQHQARVVANLEKRAKELGYNVIPIN' A
#
# COMPACT_ATOMS: atom_id res chain seq x y z
N MET A 1 7.69 -6.88 -4.78
CA MET A 1 7.70 -6.52 -6.23
C MET A 1 9.08 -6.24 -6.82
N ARG A 2 10.05 -5.68 -6.06
CA ARG A 2 11.45 -5.51 -6.51
C ARG A 2 12.16 -6.83 -6.90
N ALA A 3 11.79 -7.95 -6.29
CA ALA A 3 12.48 -9.23 -6.46
C ALA A 3 12.26 -9.95 -7.80
N ARG A 4 11.27 -9.57 -8.63
CA ARG A 4 10.85 -10.40 -9.78
C ARG A 4 11.23 -9.87 -11.18
N LEU A 5 11.55 -8.59 -11.33
CA LEU A 5 11.73 -7.95 -12.65
C LEU A 5 13.00 -7.08 -12.78
N GLY A 6 13.77 -6.89 -11.70
CA GLY A 6 14.91 -5.98 -11.67
C GLY A 6 14.49 -4.50 -11.56
N ALA A 7 15.43 -3.65 -11.12
CA ALA A 7 15.17 -2.25 -10.80
C ALA A 7 14.68 -1.40 -12.00
N PRO A 8 15.25 -1.52 -13.22
CA PRO A 8 14.82 -0.68 -14.35
C PRO A 8 13.37 -0.95 -14.79
N LYS A 9 12.97 -2.21 -14.93
CA LYS A 9 11.60 -2.59 -15.31
C LYS A 9 10.58 -2.16 -14.27
N ALA A 10 10.94 -2.23 -12.99
CA ALA A 10 10.06 -1.77 -11.91
C ALA A 10 9.84 -0.25 -11.95
N LEU A 11 10.88 0.53 -12.27
CA LEU A 11 10.79 1.98 -12.39
C LEU A 11 9.84 2.38 -13.54
N THR A 12 10.03 1.80 -14.73
CA THR A 12 9.16 2.08 -15.89
C THR A 12 7.71 1.69 -15.61
N ALA A 13 7.47 0.52 -15.00
CA ALA A 13 6.12 0.09 -14.66
C ALA A 13 5.44 1.03 -13.65
N THR A 14 6.21 1.54 -12.67
CA THR A 14 5.72 2.50 -11.68
C THR A 14 5.39 3.85 -12.34
N ALA A 15 6.30 4.36 -13.18
CA ALA A 15 6.09 5.60 -13.94
C ALA A 15 4.86 5.49 -14.85
N HIS A 16 4.72 4.39 -15.58
CA HIS A 16 3.55 4.15 -16.43
C HIS A 16 2.24 4.11 -15.63
N LYS A 17 2.24 3.44 -14.46
CA LYS A 17 1.07 3.41 -13.58
C LYS A 17 0.69 4.80 -13.09
N LEU A 18 1.67 5.61 -12.67
CA LEU A 18 1.45 7.00 -12.25
C LEU A 18 0.91 7.86 -13.39
N ALA A 19 1.55 7.80 -14.57
CA ALA A 19 1.11 8.54 -15.75
C ALA A 19 -0.35 8.23 -16.11
N ARG A 20 -0.75 6.96 -16.04
CA ARG A 20 -2.13 6.54 -16.32
C ARG A 20 -3.14 7.03 -15.29
N ILE A 21 -2.77 7.06 -14.01
CA ILE A 21 -3.62 7.62 -12.95
C ILE A 21 -3.80 9.11 -13.18
N LEU A 22 -2.71 9.85 -13.37
CA LEU A 22 -2.73 11.29 -13.60
C LEU A 22 -3.51 11.65 -14.87
N TYR A 23 -3.27 10.92 -15.97
CA TYR A 23 -4.01 11.13 -17.23
C TYR A 23 -5.51 10.96 -17.02
N ARG A 24 -5.95 9.91 -16.31
CA ARG A 24 -7.37 9.70 -16.02
C ARG A 24 -7.96 10.82 -15.16
N MET A 25 -7.22 11.25 -14.14
CA MET A 25 -7.66 12.35 -13.27
C MET A 25 -7.87 13.63 -14.06
N LEU A 26 -6.91 13.98 -14.93
CA LEU A 26 -6.97 15.19 -15.77
C LEU A 26 -8.03 15.08 -16.87
N ALA A 27 -8.08 13.96 -17.59
CA ALA A 27 -8.96 13.79 -18.74
C ALA A 27 -10.44 13.63 -18.34
N GLN A 28 -10.73 13.07 -17.17
CA GLN A 28 -12.10 12.81 -16.69
C GLN A 28 -12.56 13.81 -15.62
N GLY A 29 -11.72 14.79 -15.25
CA GLY A 29 -12.03 15.77 -14.21
C GLY A 29 -12.25 15.15 -12.83
N ILE A 30 -11.58 14.02 -12.54
CA ILE A 30 -11.67 13.38 -11.22
C ILE A 30 -10.91 14.26 -10.23
N ASN A 31 -11.65 14.92 -9.33
CA ASN A 31 -11.06 15.68 -8.25
C ASN A 31 -10.30 14.75 -7.30
N TYR A 32 -9.09 15.13 -6.96
CA TYR A 32 -8.37 14.51 -5.86
C TYR A 32 -9.05 14.88 -4.55
N TRP A 33 -9.58 13.88 -3.85
CA TRP A 33 -10.10 14.06 -2.50
C TRP A 33 -9.06 13.57 -1.50
N GLU A 34 -8.45 14.49 -0.79
CA GLU A 34 -7.52 14.16 0.28
C GLU A 34 -8.32 13.63 1.48
N VAL A 35 -8.21 12.32 1.73
CA VAL A 35 -8.92 11.64 2.85
C VAL A 35 -8.32 12.03 4.21
N GLY A 36 -7.17 12.71 4.20
CA GLY A 36 -6.44 13.16 5.39
C GLY A 36 -5.46 12.11 5.92
N GLU A 37 -4.47 12.59 6.69
CA GLU A 37 -3.39 11.80 7.27
C GLU A 37 -3.91 10.64 8.14
N ASN A 38 -4.86 10.92 9.03
CA ASN A 38 -5.45 9.93 9.96
C ASN A 38 -6.02 8.70 9.25
N TYR A 39 -6.55 8.86 8.04
CA TYR A 39 -7.08 7.72 7.28
C TYR A 39 -5.95 6.78 6.82
N TYR A 40 -4.87 7.36 6.29
CA TYR A 40 -3.71 6.59 5.85
C TYR A 40 -2.98 5.94 7.02
N GLU A 41 -2.91 6.62 8.16
CA GLU A 41 -2.31 6.10 9.37
C GLU A 41 -3.09 4.90 9.93
N GLN A 42 -4.42 4.99 10.02
CA GLN A 42 -5.26 3.85 10.43
C GLN A 42 -5.08 2.65 9.49
N GLN A 43 -5.05 2.88 8.18
CA GLN A 43 -4.82 1.80 7.21
C GLN A 43 -3.41 1.22 7.32
N HIS A 44 -2.41 2.03 7.68
CA HIS A 44 -1.06 1.57 7.93
C HIS A 44 -1.01 0.70 9.19
N GLN A 45 -1.58 1.16 10.30
CA GLN A 45 -1.66 0.39 11.55
C GLN A 45 -2.36 -0.96 11.34
N ALA A 46 -3.50 -0.98 10.65
CA ALA A 46 -4.21 -2.23 10.33
C ALA A 46 -3.33 -3.22 9.53
N ARG A 47 -2.56 -2.72 8.55
CA ARG A 47 -1.62 -3.55 7.77
C ARG A 47 -0.49 -4.11 8.63
N VAL A 48 0.04 -3.32 9.55
CA VAL A 48 1.10 -3.75 10.48
C VAL A 48 0.58 -4.86 11.38
N VAL A 49 -0.58 -4.68 12.00
CA VAL A 49 -1.20 -5.69 12.87
C VAL A 49 -1.48 -6.99 12.11
N ALA A 50 -2.11 -6.92 10.93
CA ALA A 50 -2.39 -8.10 10.13
C ALA A 50 -1.11 -8.87 9.71
N ASN A 51 -0.04 -8.15 9.39
CA ASN A 51 1.25 -8.76 9.09
C ASN A 51 1.88 -9.42 10.32
N LEU A 52 1.76 -8.78 11.48
CA LEU A 52 2.23 -9.32 12.75
C LEU A 52 1.48 -10.61 13.13
N GLU A 53 0.15 -10.61 13.04
CA GLU A 53 -0.69 -11.79 13.28
C GLU A 53 -0.32 -12.94 12.34
N LYS A 54 -0.18 -12.64 11.05
CA LYS A 54 0.25 -13.63 10.06
C LYS A 54 1.60 -14.24 10.43
N ARG A 55 2.57 -13.40 10.81
CA ARG A 55 3.92 -13.87 11.15
C ARG A 55 3.94 -14.66 12.45
N ALA A 56 3.16 -14.26 13.46
CA ALA A 56 3.01 -15.01 14.70
C ALA A 56 2.41 -16.40 14.43
N LYS A 57 1.37 -16.48 13.59
CA LYS A 57 0.74 -17.75 13.21
C LYS A 57 1.71 -18.69 12.49
N GLU A 58 2.55 -18.16 11.59
CA GLU A 58 3.62 -18.95 10.94
C GLU A 58 4.62 -19.55 11.94
N LEU A 59 4.75 -18.95 13.12
CA LEU A 59 5.66 -19.36 14.19
C LEU A 59 4.95 -20.15 15.31
N GLY A 60 3.65 -20.43 15.19
CA GLY A 60 2.87 -21.13 16.21
C GLY A 60 2.44 -20.26 17.40
N TYR A 61 2.55 -18.94 17.29
CA TYR A 61 2.13 -17.97 18.30
C TYR A 61 0.82 -17.28 17.90
N ASN A 62 0.11 -16.74 18.90
CA ASN A 62 -1.05 -15.87 18.69
C ASN A 62 -0.75 -14.48 19.25
N VAL A 63 -1.16 -13.43 18.52
CA VAL A 63 -1.01 -12.05 18.97
C VAL A 63 -2.20 -11.71 19.85
N ILE A 64 -1.94 -11.23 21.06
CA ILE A 64 -2.96 -10.79 22.00
C ILE A 64 -2.74 -9.30 22.25
N PRO A 65 -3.71 -8.42 21.94
CA PRO A 65 -3.59 -7.02 22.25
C PRO A 65 -3.54 -6.82 23.76
N ILE A 66 -2.60 -6.00 24.20
CA ILE A 66 -2.49 -5.57 25.60
C ILE A 66 -3.13 -4.20 25.63
N ASN A 67 -4.31 -4.11 26.26
CA ASN A 67 -4.97 -2.83 26.51
C ASN A 67 -4.20 -2.01 27.54
#